data_AF-A0A6A7G7A6-F1
#
_entry.id   AF-A0A6A7G7A6-F1
#
_cell.length_a   1.000
_cell.length_b   1.000
_cell.length_c   1.000
_cell.angle_alpha   90.00
_cell.angle_beta   90.00
_cell.angle_gamma   90.00
#
_symmetry.space_group_name_H-M   'P 1'
#
loop_
_entity.id
_entity.type
_entity.pdbx_description
1 polymer ?
#
loop_
_entity_poly.entity_id
_entity_poly.type
_entity_poly.pdbx_seq_one_letter_code
_entity_poly.pdbx_strand_id
1 'polypeptide(L)'
;PISYTAEWKQFGQERRGYLEWEEYFMAMAFLSAQRSKDPVTQVGACIVNSFNQVVSIGYNGMPQGCPDKDMPWGKTSDNPLEQKYMYVCHAELNAILNKNSSDVRGCSIYVALFPCNECAKLIIQAGISRVIYYSDKHKTKDGTRASKMMLQMAGVNYREYNITYRSRIILNFDTAETVCPNPAATAHANDVDASNATAHASAATAHTSCADDDEEGNISQSISNEAPRAVGEYISWEEYFMAVAFLSAQRSKDPHSQVGACIVNEQKRIVGIGYNGMPSGCEDHMMPWEDSDQDTIYNKRYYVCHAELNAILNKNSSDVRGCSIYVTLFPCNECAKLIVQAGISRVIYYSYLQPQLPQQQHLQQQQQQKRDCIATTASLVLFDKAKVQFVNYK
;
A
#
# COMPACT_ATOMS: atom_id res chain seq x y z
N PRO A 1 -23.80 29.65 -19.32
CA PRO A 1 -23.50 29.49 -17.89
C PRO A 1 -24.79 29.26 -17.10
N ILE A 2 -24.95 28.07 -16.50
CA ILE A 2 -26.03 27.84 -15.53
C ILE A 2 -25.68 28.71 -14.32
N SER A 3 -26.54 29.67 -13.97
CA SER A 3 -26.36 30.44 -12.74
C SER A 3 -26.68 29.51 -11.58
N TYR A 4 -25.66 29.06 -10.85
CA TYR A 4 -25.85 28.31 -9.60
C TYR A 4 -26.63 29.19 -8.63
N THR A 5 -27.93 28.91 -8.49
CA THR A 5 -28.83 29.61 -7.59
C THR A 5 -28.40 29.39 -6.14
N ALA A 6 -28.79 30.29 -5.25
CA ALA A 6 -28.40 30.26 -3.85
C ALA A 6 -28.95 29.06 -3.05
N GLU A 7 -29.63 28.12 -3.70
CA GLU A 7 -30.18 26.87 -3.14
C GLU A 7 -29.08 25.85 -2.82
N TRP A 8 -27.92 25.91 -3.50
CA TRP A 8 -26.81 24.96 -3.32
C TRP A 8 -25.91 25.23 -2.10
N LYS A 9 -26.40 25.98 -1.10
CA LYS A 9 -25.53 26.67 -0.10
C LYS A 9 -25.27 25.97 1.23
N GLN A 10 -25.82 24.79 1.49
CA GLN A 10 -25.62 24.15 2.81
C GLN A 10 -25.66 22.62 2.80
N PHE A 11 -24.96 22.02 1.85
CA PHE A 11 -24.71 20.57 1.89
C PHE A 11 -23.80 20.18 3.05
N GLY A 12 -23.91 18.91 3.47
CA GLY A 12 -22.98 18.31 4.44
C GLY A 12 -21.53 18.55 4.01
N GLN A 13 -20.64 18.79 4.97
CA GLN A 13 -19.24 19.07 4.66
C GLN A 13 -18.48 17.79 4.30
N GLU A 14 -17.52 17.89 3.38
CA GLU A 14 -16.58 16.80 3.13
C GLU A 14 -15.82 16.40 4.41
N ARG A 15 -15.41 15.13 4.49
CA ARG A 15 -14.61 14.60 5.59
C ARG A 15 -13.34 15.42 5.73
N ARG A 16 -13.02 15.88 6.94
CA ARG A 16 -11.72 16.53 7.22
C ARG A 16 -10.65 15.48 7.50
N GLY A 17 -9.41 15.79 7.17
CA GLY A 17 -8.26 14.93 7.48
C GLY A 17 -8.11 13.70 6.58
N TYR A 18 -8.55 13.76 5.32
CA TYR A 18 -8.08 12.81 4.29
C TYR A 18 -6.59 12.96 4.00
N LEU A 19 -6.02 11.98 3.29
CA LEU A 19 -4.65 12.04 2.80
C LEU A 19 -4.54 12.99 1.60
N GLU A 20 -3.63 13.96 1.68
CA GLU A 20 -3.29 14.77 0.52
C GLU A 20 -2.57 13.93 -0.55
N TRP A 21 -2.54 14.43 -1.78
CA TRP A 21 -1.96 13.68 -2.91
C TRP A 21 -0.52 13.25 -2.66
N GLU A 22 0.35 14.18 -2.24
CA GLU A 22 1.77 13.87 -2.04
C GLU A 22 2.02 12.96 -0.83
N GLU A 23 1.25 13.15 0.25
CA GLU A 23 1.27 12.26 1.43
C GLU A 23 0.89 10.83 1.04
N TYR A 24 -0.17 10.68 0.24
CA TYR A 24 -0.60 9.40 -0.28
C TYR A 24 0.46 8.76 -1.19
N PHE A 25 1.02 9.49 -2.16
CA PHE A 25 2.03 8.92 -3.08
C PHE A 25 3.33 8.55 -2.39
N MET A 26 3.77 9.35 -1.41
CA MET A 26 4.93 9.00 -0.59
C MET A 26 4.62 7.81 0.34
N ALA A 27 3.42 7.75 0.93
CA ALA A 27 2.98 6.59 1.71
C ALA A 27 2.92 5.31 0.86
N MET A 28 2.46 5.39 -0.40
CA MET A 28 2.49 4.28 -1.35
C MET A 28 3.93 3.80 -1.60
N ALA A 29 4.91 4.71 -1.73
CA ALA A 29 6.32 4.35 -1.84
C ALA A 29 6.84 3.65 -0.56
N PHE A 30 6.52 4.15 0.64
CA PHE A 30 6.92 3.52 1.91
C PHE A 30 6.25 2.17 2.17
N LEU A 31 4.95 2.04 1.90
CA LEU A 31 4.23 0.76 1.99
C LEU A 31 4.85 -0.27 1.04
N SER A 32 5.26 0.16 -0.15
CA SER A 32 5.94 -0.69 -1.12
C SER A 32 7.34 -1.07 -0.68
N ALA A 33 8.07 -0.21 0.05
CA ALA A 33 9.35 -0.60 0.64
C ALA A 33 9.23 -1.82 1.58
N GLN A 34 8.10 -1.99 2.29
CA GLN A 34 7.89 -3.12 3.20
C GLN A 34 7.95 -4.50 2.52
N ARG A 35 7.78 -4.55 1.18
CA ARG A 35 7.91 -5.74 0.33
C ARG A 35 9.36 -6.18 0.07
N SER A 36 10.32 -5.29 0.29
CA SER A 36 11.74 -5.59 0.07
C SER A 36 12.22 -6.67 1.03
N LYS A 37 12.95 -7.67 0.49
CA LYS A 37 13.61 -8.70 1.31
C LYS A 37 15.04 -8.33 1.70
N ASP A 38 15.51 -7.15 1.34
CA ASP A 38 16.81 -6.65 1.77
C ASP A 38 16.83 -6.49 3.30
N PRO A 39 17.73 -7.15 4.05
CA PRO A 39 17.77 -7.05 5.51
C PRO A 39 18.21 -5.67 6.02
N VAL A 40 18.99 -4.91 5.22
CA VAL A 40 19.64 -3.67 5.67
C VAL A 40 18.97 -2.41 5.13
N THR A 41 18.32 -2.46 3.96
CA THR A 41 17.85 -1.24 3.29
C THR A 41 16.62 -1.51 2.45
N GLN A 42 15.46 -1.05 2.92
CA GLN A 42 14.19 -1.16 2.23
C GLN A 42 13.84 0.20 1.59
N VAL A 43 13.71 0.22 0.26
CA VAL A 43 13.35 1.41 -0.52
C VAL A 43 12.18 1.05 -1.42
N GLY A 44 11.23 1.97 -1.54
CA GLY A 44 10.12 1.88 -2.49
C GLY A 44 9.99 3.15 -3.32
N ALA A 45 9.33 3.00 -4.45
CA ALA A 45 9.11 4.04 -5.45
C ALA A 45 7.69 3.93 -6.04
N CYS A 46 7.05 5.07 -6.27
CA CYS A 46 5.70 5.19 -6.83
C CYS A 46 5.72 6.18 -8.00
N ILE A 47 5.31 5.76 -9.20
CA ILE A 47 5.23 6.61 -10.39
C ILE A 47 3.77 7.03 -10.63
N VAL A 48 3.56 8.33 -10.85
CA VAL A 48 2.25 8.97 -10.91
C VAL A 48 2.18 9.88 -12.15
N ASN A 49 1.06 9.83 -12.88
CA ASN A 49 0.82 10.69 -14.04
C ASN A 49 0.29 12.08 -13.64
N SER A 50 0.08 12.95 -14.64
CA SER A 50 -0.48 14.31 -14.45
C SER A 50 -1.93 14.34 -13.95
N PHE A 51 -2.64 13.20 -13.96
CA PHE A 51 -4.01 13.05 -13.46
C PHE A 51 -4.07 12.47 -12.04
N ASN A 52 -2.93 12.44 -11.33
CA ASN A 52 -2.80 11.87 -9.98
C ASN A 52 -3.15 10.37 -9.91
N GLN A 53 -3.02 9.63 -11.02
CA GLN A 53 -3.20 8.18 -11.06
C GLN A 53 -1.84 7.48 -10.91
N VAL A 54 -1.81 6.42 -10.10
CA VAL A 54 -0.61 5.57 -9.93
C VAL A 54 -0.43 4.70 -11.17
N VAL A 55 0.68 4.91 -11.87
CA VAL A 55 1.04 4.21 -13.12
C VAL A 55 1.83 2.94 -12.84
N SER A 56 2.72 2.98 -11.85
CA SER A 56 3.52 1.82 -11.47
C SER A 56 4.18 2.01 -10.11
N ILE A 57 4.68 0.90 -9.56
CA ILE A 57 5.33 0.84 -8.26
C ILE A 57 6.54 -0.10 -8.33
N GLY A 58 7.58 0.23 -7.58
CA GLY A 58 8.75 -0.62 -7.37
C GLY A 58 9.20 -0.63 -5.92
N TYR A 59 9.94 -1.67 -5.57
CA TYR A 59 10.71 -1.80 -4.34
C TYR A 59 12.03 -2.48 -4.68
N ASN A 60 13.07 -2.32 -3.85
CA ASN A 60 14.35 -2.95 -4.14
C ASN A 60 14.30 -4.47 -3.88
N GLY A 61 14.91 -5.25 -4.77
CA GLY A 61 14.87 -6.72 -4.71
C GLY A 61 15.76 -7.38 -5.76
N MET A 62 15.86 -8.71 -5.74
CA MET A 62 16.59 -9.46 -6.77
C MET A 62 15.83 -9.45 -8.12
N PRO A 63 16.51 -9.74 -9.25
CA PRO A 63 15.87 -9.78 -10.56
C PRO A 63 14.78 -10.85 -10.64
N GLN A 64 13.77 -10.64 -11.50
CA GLN A 64 12.69 -11.59 -11.68
C GLN A 64 13.25 -12.95 -12.18
N GLY A 65 12.95 -14.02 -11.44
CA GLY A 65 13.44 -15.37 -11.72
C GLY A 65 14.65 -15.79 -10.87
N CYS A 66 15.33 -14.86 -10.21
CA CYS A 66 16.38 -15.15 -9.24
C CYS A 66 15.77 -15.40 -7.85
N PRO A 67 15.86 -16.61 -7.25
CA PRO A 67 15.28 -16.87 -5.94
C PRO A 67 16.06 -16.15 -4.85
N ASP A 68 15.40 -15.32 -4.04
CA ASP A 68 16.09 -14.48 -3.04
C ASP A 68 16.93 -15.28 -2.02
N LYS A 69 16.61 -16.56 -1.79
CA LYS A 69 17.35 -17.47 -0.89
C LYS A 69 18.70 -17.93 -1.45
N ASP A 70 18.88 -17.87 -2.76
CA ASP A 70 20.06 -18.37 -3.48
C ASP A 70 20.97 -17.19 -3.92
N MET A 71 20.60 -15.95 -3.57
CA MET A 71 21.27 -14.71 -3.98
C MET A 71 22.00 -14.06 -2.79
N PRO A 72 23.18 -13.45 -3.00
CA PRO A 72 23.92 -12.79 -1.94
C PRO A 72 23.24 -11.48 -1.52
N TRP A 73 22.88 -11.35 -0.24
CA TRP A 73 22.34 -10.11 0.34
C TRP A 73 23.36 -9.27 1.12
N GLY A 74 24.51 -9.88 1.44
CA GLY A 74 25.60 -9.27 2.17
C GLY A 74 26.29 -8.11 1.45
N LYS A 75 27.09 -7.38 2.23
CA LYS A 75 27.80 -6.16 1.80
C LYS A 75 29.32 -6.21 2.04
N THR A 76 29.81 -7.23 2.74
CA THR A 76 31.10 -7.21 3.44
C THR A 76 32.12 -8.23 2.94
N SER A 77 31.75 -9.18 2.08
CA SER A 77 32.74 -10.04 1.42
C SER A 77 33.65 -9.22 0.50
N ASP A 78 34.94 -9.53 0.49
CA ASP A 78 35.92 -8.91 -0.42
C ASP A 78 35.67 -9.30 -1.89
N ASN A 79 34.97 -10.42 -2.13
CA ASN A 79 34.57 -10.86 -3.47
C ASN A 79 33.32 -10.07 -3.94
N PRO A 80 33.41 -9.27 -5.03
CA PRO A 80 32.26 -8.50 -5.52
C PRO A 80 31.06 -9.36 -5.97
N LEU A 81 31.28 -10.64 -6.31
CA LEU A 81 30.22 -11.58 -6.68
C LEU A 81 29.45 -12.14 -5.47
N GLU A 82 29.96 -11.96 -4.26
CA GLU A 82 29.29 -12.29 -3.00
C GLU A 82 28.63 -11.05 -2.36
N GLN A 83 28.70 -9.89 -3.00
CA GLN A 83 28.03 -8.67 -2.59
C GLN A 83 26.74 -8.47 -3.37
N LYS A 84 25.67 -8.02 -2.70
CA LYS A 84 24.38 -7.78 -3.37
C LYS A 84 24.40 -6.71 -4.47
N TYR A 85 25.39 -5.82 -4.46
CA TYR A 85 25.43 -4.63 -5.33
C TYR A 85 25.48 -4.97 -6.82
N MET A 86 25.96 -6.16 -7.20
CA MET A 86 25.96 -6.63 -8.59
C MET A 86 24.58 -7.12 -9.08
N TYR A 87 23.65 -7.41 -8.16
CA TYR A 87 22.40 -8.11 -8.48
C TYR A 87 21.14 -7.35 -8.08
N VAL A 88 21.19 -6.54 -7.02
CA VAL A 88 20.00 -5.89 -6.46
C VAL A 88 19.45 -4.82 -7.40
N CYS A 89 18.23 -5.07 -7.89
CA CYS A 89 17.46 -4.07 -8.62
C CYS A 89 16.93 -3.01 -7.65
N HIS A 90 17.20 -1.75 -7.95
CA HIS A 90 16.71 -0.60 -7.18
C HIS A 90 15.19 -0.39 -7.36
N ALA A 91 14.57 0.33 -6.42
CA ALA A 91 13.13 0.56 -6.43
C ALA A 91 12.68 1.39 -7.64
N GLU A 92 13.47 2.39 -8.03
CA GLU A 92 13.23 3.28 -9.17
C GLU A 92 13.26 2.52 -10.49
N LEU A 93 14.26 1.64 -10.66
CA LEU A 93 14.39 0.73 -11.79
C LEU A 93 13.16 -0.18 -11.87
N ASN A 94 12.81 -0.84 -10.76
CA ASN A 94 11.67 -1.74 -10.70
C ASN A 94 10.34 -1.01 -10.99
N ALA A 95 10.17 0.23 -10.53
CA ALA A 95 8.98 1.04 -10.85
C ALA A 95 8.89 1.34 -12.35
N ILE A 96 9.99 1.71 -13.02
CA ILE A 96 10.03 1.99 -14.46
C ILE A 96 9.74 0.73 -15.30
N LEU A 97 10.18 -0.45 -14.84
CA LEU A 97 9.94 -1.74 -15.51
C LEU A 97 8.56 -2.35 -15.24
N ASN A 98 7.97 -2.11 -14.06
CA ASN A 98 6.69 -2.71 -13.64
C ASN A 98 5.44 -2.02 -14.20
N LYS A 99 5.57 -0.96 -15.00
CA LYS A 99 4.43 -0.28 -15.62
C LYS A 99 3.62 -1.23 -16.52
N ASN A 100 2.29 -1.08 -16.49
CA ASN A 100 1.40 -1.68 -17.47
C ASN A 100 1.00 -0.69 -18.58
N SER A 101 1.43 0.57 -18.47
CA SER A 101 1.26 1.63 -19.46
C SER A 101 2.30 1.54 -20.58
N SER A 102 2.01 2.17 -21.72
CA SER A 102 2.94 2.30 -22.85
C SER A 102 4.24 3.01 -22.46
N ASP A 103 4.15 4.09 -21.68
CA ASP A 103 5.31 4.80 -21.14
C ASP A 103 5.00 5.50 -19.80
N VAL A 104 6.00 6.20 -19.26
CA VAL A 104 5.93 7.04 -18.04
C VAL A 104 6.44 8.46 -18.30
N ARG A 105 6.36 8.93 -19.55
CA ARG A 105 6.84 10.26 -19.95
C ARG A 105 5.99 11.34 -19.28
N GLY A 106 6.63 12.41 -18.83
CA GLY A 106 5.98 13.49 -18.08
C GLY A 106 5.57 13.13 -16.65
N CYS A 107 5.60 11.86 -16.24
CA CYS A 107 5.21 11.43 -14.90
C CYS A 107 6.13 12.00 -13.81
N SER A 108 5.65 11.94 -12.56
CA SER A 108 6.44 12.21 -11.35
C SER A 108 6.74 10.90 -10.63
N ILE A 109 7.93 10.75 -10.06
CA ILE A 109 8.30 9.60 -9.22
C ILE A 109 8.51 10.04 -7.76
N TYR A 110 7.82 9.37 -6.84
CA TYR A 110 7.95 9.52 -5.39
C TYR A 110 8.84 8.39 -4.87
N VAL A 111 9.91 8.71 -4.15
CA VAL A 111 10.93 7.73 -3.70
C VAL A 111 11.31 7.92 -2.24
N ALA A 112 11.49 6.82 -1.50
CA ALA A 112 11.90 6.89 -0.09
C ALA A 112 13.36 7.38 0.10
N LEU A 113 14.20 7.27 -0.92
CA LEU A 113 15.63 7.65 -0.91
C LEU A 113 16.00 8.32 -2.23
N PHE A 114 16.87 9.34 -2.19
CA PHE A 114 17.34 10.06 -3.38
C PHE A 114 18.02 9.10 -4.39
N PRO A 115 17.67 9.14 -5.69
CA PRO A 115 18.17 8.17 -6.67
C PRO A 115 19.68 8.20 -6.87
N CYS A 116 20.29 7.03 -7.05
CA CYS A 116 21.69 6.91 -7.48
C CYS A 116 21.86 7.36 -8.95
N ASN A 117 23.11 7.52 -9.40
CA ASN A 117 23.42 7.88 -10.79
C ASN A 117 22.82 6.93 -11.83
N GLU A 118 22.82 5.61 -11.59
CA GLU A 118 22.21 4.65 -12.53
C GLU A 118 20.69 4.79 -12.58
N CYS A 119 20.03 5.00 -11.44
CA CYS A 119 18.59 5.27 -11.40
C CYS A 119 18.24 6.61 -12.03
N ALA A 120 19.08 7.64 -11.87
CA ALA A 120 18.90 8.93 -12.55
C ALA A 120 18.98 8.80 -14.07
N LYS A 121 19.93 8.02 -14.62
CA LYS A 121 19.96 7.70 -16.05
C LYS A 121 18.65 7.08 -16.52
N LEU A 122 18.11 6.11 -15.77
CA LEU A 122 16.85 5.45 -16.10
C LEU A 122 15.64 6.41 -16.03
N ILE A 123 15.58 7.25 -14.99
CA ILE A 123 14.54 8.29 -14.82
C ILE A 123 14.53 9.25 -16.01
N ILE A 124 15.72 9.73 -16.42
CA ILE A 124 15.90 10.63 -17.57
C ILE A 124 15.47 9.94 -18.87
N GLN A 125 16.01 8.74 -19.15
CA GLN A 125 15.72 8.01 -20.39
C GLN A 125 14.26 7.52 -20.48
N ALA A 126 13.58 7.31 -19.35
CA ALA A 126 12.15 7.03 -19.30
C ALA A 126 11.26 8.28 -19.50
N GLY A 127 11.86 9.48 -19.50
CA GLY A 127 11.17 10.76 -19.67
C GLY A 127 10.37 11.22 -18.45
N ILE A 128 10.70 10.74 -17.25
CA ILE A 128 10.09 11.19 -15.99
C ILE A 128 10.50 12.64 -15.73
N SER A 129 9.53 13.52 -15.51
CA SER A 129 9.76 14.97 -15.44
C SER A 129 10.11 15.48 -14.04
N ARG A 130 9.75 14.72 -13.00
CA ARG A 130 9.89 15.15 -11.60
C ARG A 130 10.25 14.02 -10.65
N VAL A 131 11.17 14.28 -9.72
CA VAL A 131 11.54 13.38 -8.61
C VAL A 131 11.21 14.02 -7.27
N ILE A 132 10.35 13.39 -6.47
CA ILE A 132 10.04 13.79 -5.10
C ILE A 132 10.65 12.74 -4.16
N TYR A 133 11.63 13.11 -3.36
CA TYR A 133 12.36 12.16 -2.50
C TYR A 133 12.15 12.45 -1.01
N TYR A 134 12.05 11.41 -0.18
CA TYR A 134 11.92 11.59 1.27
C TYR A 134 13.24 11.84 1.99
N SER A 135 14.34 11.20 1.56
CA SER A 135 15.64 11.31 2.23
C SER A 135 16.79 11.44 1.26
N ASP A 136 17.71 12.37 1.53
CA ASP A 136 19.00 12.51 0.86
C ASP A 136 20.18 12.26 1.82
N LYS A 137 20.09 11.16 2.61
CA LYS A 137 21.15 10.71 3.54
C LYS A 137 22.49 10.37 2.88
N HIS A 138 22.57 10.41 1.54
CA HIS A 138 23.77 10.09 0.76
C HIS A 138 24.26 11.28 -0.09
N LYS A 139 23.78 12.50 0.17
CA LYS A 139 24.09 13.74 -0.55
C LYS A 139 25.57 14.01 -0.88
N THR A 140 26.49 13.50 -0.07
CA THR A 140 27.95 13.66 -0.22
C THR A 140 28.60 12.61 -1.12
N LYS A 141 27.96 11.47 -1.39
CA LYS A 141 28.52 10.41 -2.26
C LYS A 141 28.58 10.88 -3.70
N ASP A 142 29.64 10.54 -4.41
CA ASP A 142 29.84 10.97 -5.80
C ASP A 142 28.74 10.46 -6.75
N GLY A 143 28.23 9.25 -6.54
CA GLY A 143 27.05 8.75 -7.29
C GLY A 143 25.80 9.61 -7.10
N THR A 144 25.58 10.18 -5.91
CA THR A 144 24.47 11.10 -5.63
C THR A 144 24.75 12.51 -6.18
N ARG A 145 26.00 12.97 -6.16
CA ARG A 145 26.42 14.23 -6.79
C ARG A 145 26.25 14.18 -8.32
N ALA A 146 26.69 13.09 -8.95
CA ALA A 146 26.51 12.83 -10.38
C ALA A 146 25.04 12.67 -10.76
N SER A 147 24.23 11.99 -9.93
CA SER A 147 22.77 11.91 -10.06
C SER A 147 22.13 13.30 -10.15
N LYS A 148 22.41 14.19 -9.18
CA LYS A 148 21.91 15.58 -9.18
C LYS A 148 22.34 16.36 -10.41
N MET A 149 23.62 16.26 -10.80
CA MET A 149 24.15 16.91 -12.00
C MET A 149 23.42 16.46 -13.26
N MET A 150 23.23 15.15 -13.47
CA MET A 150 22.52 14.62 -14.63
C MET A 150 21.05 15.05 -14.65
N LEU A 151 20.35 15.00 -13.51
CA LEU A 151 18.95 15.43 -13.41
C LEU A 151 18.79 16.92 -13.75
N GLN A 152 19.70 17.78 -13.24
CA GLN A 152 19.72 19.21 -13.58
C GLN A 152 19.98 19.45 -15.07
N MET A 153 20.99 18.80 -15.65
CA MET A 153 21.34 18.93 -17.07
C MET A 153 20.22 18.45 -18.00
N ALA A 154 19.47 17.42 -17.60
CA ALA A 154 18.32 16.89 -18.34
C ALA A 154 17.01 17.67 -18.11
N GLY A 155 17.00 18.70 -17.25
CA GLY A 155 15.80 19.47 -16.91
C GLY A 155 14.79 18.71 -16.04
N VAL A 156 15.17 17.58 -15.42
CA VAL A 156 14.31 16.83 -14.51
C VAL A 156 14.26 17.55 -13.17
N ASN A 157 13.10 18.08 -12.81
CA ASN A 157 12.92 18.79 -11.55
C ASN A 157 13.02 17.79 -10.38
N TYR A 158 13.77 18.12 -9.33
CA TYR A 158 13.75 17.32 -8.11
C TYR A 158 13.60 18.20 -6.88
N ARG A 159 12.95 17.66 -5.85
CA ARG A 159 12.86 18.30 -4.53
C ARG A 159 12.64 17.29 -3.41
N GLU A 160 13.01 17.70 -2.21
CA GLU A 160 12.68 16.96 -1.00
C GLU A 160 11.16 17.01 -0.76
N TYR A 161 10.65 15.92 -0.20
CA TYR A 161 9.28 15.80 0.26
C TYR A 161 9.14 16.56 1.59
N ASN A 162 8.28 17.58 1.61
CA ASN A 162 8.00 18.33 2.83
C ASN A 162 6.85 17.64 3.59
N ILE A 163 7.02 17.41 4.89
CA ILE A 163 6.00 16.81 5.75
C ILE A 163 5.03 17.91 6.15
N THR A 164 3.93 18.06 5.42
CA THR A 164 3.01 19.20 5.59
C THR A 164 2.14 19.09 6.85
N TYR A 165 1.47 17.95 7.06
CA TYR A 165 0.47 17.82 8.14
C TYR A 165 0.69 16.63 9.09
N ARG A 166 1.10 15.47 8.58
CA ARG A 166 1.20 14.22 9.36
C ARG A 166 2.55 13.53 9.16
N SER A 167 3.22 13.23 10.28
CA SER A 167 4.49 12.49 10.30
C SER A 167 4.32 10.96 10.29
N ARG A 168 3.09 10.47 10.49
CA ARG A 168 2.73 9.05 10.49
C ARG A 168 1.37 8.85 9.83
N ILE A 169 1.24 7.75 9.10
CA ILE A 169 -0.01 7.25 8.52
C ILE A 169 -0.15 5.81 9.01
N ILE A 170 -1.29 5.49 9.62
CA ILE A 170 -1.55 4.18 10.23
C ILE A 170 -2.63 3.49 9.40
N LEU A 171 -2.34 2.28 8.91
CA LEU A 171 -3.32 1.41 8.29
C LEU A 171 -3.86 0.49 9.37
N ASN A 172 -5.03 0.83 9.91
CA ASN A 172 -5.70 -0.02 10.88
C ASN A 172 -6.62 -1.01 10.15
N PHE A 173 -6.34 -2.30 10.29
CA PHE A 173 -7.21 -3.36 9.78
C PHE A 173 -8.21 -3.83 10.85
N ASP A 174 -8.03 -3.51 12.13
CA ASP A 174 -8.85 -4.01 13.24
C ASP A 174 -10.16 -3.24 13.45
N THR A 175 -10.34 -2.09 12.79
CA THR A 175 -11.52 -1.22 12.96
C THR A 175 -12.79 -1.83 12.36
N ALA A 176 -13.63 -2.35 13.25
CA ALA A 176 -15.05 -2.60 13.01
C ALA A 176 -15.90 -1.31 13.10
N GLU A 177 -15.38 -0.19 12.61
CA GLU A 177 -16.06 1.13 12.66
C GLU A 177 -16.67 1.50 11.30
N THR A 178 -17.49 0.58 10.78
CA THR A 178 -18.60 0.93 9.87
C THR A 178 -19.88 0.37 10.48
N VAL A 179 -20.27 0.93 11.64
CA VAL A 179 -21.55 0.67 12.29
C VAL A 179 -22.30 1.99 12.39
N CYS A 180 -23.47 2.05 11.74
CA CYS A 180 -24.37 3.19 11.82
C CYS A 180 -24.77 3.43 13.29
N PRO A 181 -24.71 4.67 13.81
CA PRO A 181 -24.98 4.92 15.21
C PRO A 181 -26.46 4.68 15.54
N ASN A 182 -26.74 3.74 16.44
CA ASN A 182 -28.05 3.60 17.08
C ASN A 182 -27.93 4.10 18.54
N PRO A 183 -28.57 5.22 18.92
CA PRO A 183 -28.22 5.94 20.13
C PRO A 183 -28.96 5.41 21.38
N ALA A 184 -28.46 4.32 21.99
CA ALA A 184 -28.87 3.92 23.34
C ALA A 184 -27.90 2.92 24.00
N ALA A 185 -26.96 3.42 24.84
CA ALA A 185 -26.43 2.76 26.05
C ALA A 185 -25.21 3.50 26.64
N THR A 186 -25.41 4.61 27.36
CA THR A 186 -24.39 5.17 28.25
C THR A 186 -24.53 4.57 29.66
N ALA A 187 -23.55 3.79 30.13
CA ALA A 187 -23.39 3.48 31.55
C ALA A 187 -21.95 3.09 31.91
N HIS A 188 -21.32 3.93 32.74
CA HIS A 188 -20.27 3.69 33.74
C HIS A 188 -19.51 2.35 33.80
N ALA A 189 -18.18 2.41 33.90
CA ALA A 189 -17.49 2.24 35.21
C ALA A 189 -16.04 2.73 35.20
N ASN A 190 -15.60 3.22 36.37
CA ASN A 190 -14.40 4.02 36.65
C ASN A 190 -13.06 3.25 36.69
N ASP A 191 -11.99 4.05 36.76
CA ASP A 191 -10.61 3.72 37.18
C ASP A 191 -10.50 2.83 38.42
N VAL A 192 -9.42 2.02 38.50
CA VAL A 192 -8.53 1.95 39.69
C VAL A 192 -7.07 1.66 39.30
N ASP A 193 -6.23 2.68 39.47
CA ASP A 193 -4.86 2.75 40.05
C ASP A 193 -3.75 1.68 39.82
N ALA A 194 -2.50 2.13 40.04
CA ALA A 194 -1.24 1.42 39.86
C ALA A 194 -0.69 0.80 41.16
N SER A 195 0.34 -0.06 41.05
CA SER A 195 1.61 0.13 41.81
C SER A 195 2.69 -0.94 41.58
N ASN A 196 3.94 -0.45 41.65
CA ASN A 196 5.25 -1.09 41.76
C ASN A 196 5.38 -2.54 42.27
N ALA A 197 6.36 -3.25 41.69
CA ALA A 197 7.37 -3.99 42.47
C ALA A 197 8.71 -4.09 41.72
N THR A 198 9.78 -3.59 42.33
CA THR A 198 11.18 -3.85 41.96
C THR A 198 11.69 -5.15 42.59
N ALA A 199 12.66 -5.85 41.99
CA ALA A 199 14.04 -5.88 42.52
C ALA A 199 14.98 -6.96 41.93
N HIS A 200 16.27 -6.64 42.03
CA HIS A 200 17.46 -7.49 42.11
C HIS A 200 17.99 -8.27 40.90
N ALA A 201 19.32 -8.39 40.93
CA ALA A 201 20.21 -8.88 39.88
C ALA A 201 21.10 -9.99 40.44
N SER A 202 21.72 -10.76 39.54
CA SER A 202 23.04 -11.35 39.78
C SER A 202 23.68 -11.75 38.45
N ALA A 203 25.00 -11.60 38.38
CA ALA A 203 25.82 -12.02 37.24
C ALA A 203 26.44 -13.39 37.51
N ALA A 204 26.74 -14.14 36.45
CA ALA A 204 27.62 -15.31 36.52
C ALA A 204 28.46 -15.41 35.24
N THR A 205 29.77 -15.25 35.39
CA THR A 205 30.78 -15.44 34.35
C THR A 205 31.48 -16.78 34.58
N ALA A 206 31.80 -17.54 33.53
CA ALA A 206 32.82 -18.58 33.58
C ALA A 206 33.43 -18.87 32.19
N HIS A 207 34.75 -19.07 32.15
CA HIS A 207 35.51 -19.62 31.01
C HIS A 207 35.25 -21.15 30.91
N THR A 208 35.74 -21.98 29.98
CA THR A 208 36.98 -22.04 29.15
C THR A 208 36.66 -23.01 27.96
N SER A 209 37.51 -23.43 27.01
CA SER A 209 38.95 -23.32 26.68
C SER A 209 39.17 -23.65 25.20
N CYS A 210 40.34 -23.33 24.63
CA CYS A 210 40.76 -23.78 23.29
C CYS A 210 41.33 -25.21 23.32
N ALA A 211 41.24 -25.91 22.19
CA ALA A 211 42.18 -26.95 21.75
C ALA A 211 42.10 -27.04 20.21
N ASP A 212 43.27 -27.09 19.56
CA ASP A 212 43.42 -27.27 18.12
C ASP A 212 43.43 -28.77 17.76
N ASP A 213 43.16 -29.11 16.49
CA ASP A 213 43.84 -30.18 15.72
C ASP A 213 43.33 -30.20 14.26
N ASP A 214 44.21 -30.53 13.32
CA ASP A 214 44.01 -30.44 11.86
C ASP A 214 43.30 -31.66 11.24
N GLU A 215 42.54 -31.48 10.14
CA GLU A 215 42.83 -32.09 8.81
C GLU A 215 41.74 -31.88 7.73
N GLU A 216 42.24 -31.77 6.48
CA GLU A 216 41.62 -32.03 5.17
C GLU A 216 40.17 -31.59 4.81
N GLY A 217 40.10 -30.52 4.00
CA GLY A 217 39.65 -30.73 2.61
C GLY A 217 38.14 -30.86 2.32
N ASN A 218 37.36 -29.79 2.56
CA ASN A 218 36.07 -29.62 1.85
C ASN A 218 35.86 -28.17 1.38
N ILE A 219 35.45 -27.99 0.13
CA ILE A 219 35.17 -26.66 -0.45
C ILE A 219 33.76 -26.23 -0.02
N SER A 220 33.67 -25.73 1.21
CA SER A 220 32.51 -25.01 1.73
C SER A 220 32.98 -23.66 2.29
N GLN A 221 33.43 -22.77 1.40
CA GLN A 221 33.73 -21.39 1.80
C GLN A 221 32.45 -20.71 2.26
N SER A 222 32.47 -20.25 3.52
CA SER A 222 31.35 -19.61 4.18
C SER A 222 31.06 -18.24 3.56
N ILE A 223 30.07 -18.19 2.68
CA ILE A 223 29.46 -16.94 2.20
C ILE A 223 29.11 -16.08 3.43
N SER A 224 29.48 -14.79 3.42
CA SER A 224 29.22 -13.89 4.55
C SER A 224 27.71 -13.77 4.81
N ASN A 225 27.26 -14.30 5.95
CA ASN A 225 25.86 -14.60 6.27
C ASN A 225 24.98 -13.37 6.60
N GLU A 226 24.60 -12.57 5.61
CA GLU A 226 23.32 -11.83 5.67
C GLU A 226 22.30 -12.55 4.79
N ALA A 227 21.32 -13.21 5.42
CA ALA A 227 20.20 -13.85 4.73
C ALA A 227 19.15 -12.81 4.27
N PRO A 228 18.31 -13.10 3.27
CA PRO A 228 17.11 -12.29 3.01
C PRO A 228 16.21 -12.26 4.25
N ARG A 229 15.42 -11.18 4.39
CA ARG A 229 14.38 -11.07 5.41
C ARG A 229 13.46 -12.29 5.39
N ALA A 230 13.19 -12.82 6.57
CA ALA A 230 12.38 -14.02 6.74
C ALA A 230 10.90 -13.77 6.41
N VAL A 231 10.16 -14.86 6.14
CA VAL A 231 8.70 -14.79 5.96
C VAL A 231 8.08 -14.30 7.27
N GLY A 232 7.24 -13.26 7.18
CA GLY A 232 6.66 -12.58 8.35
C GLY A 232 7.40 -11.30 8.76
N GLU A 233 8.67 -11.13 8.36
CA GLU A 233 9.35 -9.84 8.53
C GLU A 233 8.93 -8.83 7.45
N TYR A 234 8.64 -9.30 6.23
CA TYR A 234 8.13 -8.49 5.12
C TYR A 234 6.65 -8.80 4.83
N ILE A 235 5.91 -7.80 4.33
CA ILE A 235 4.47 -7.91 4.09
C ILE A 235 4.16 -8.88 2.92
N SER A 236 3.19 -9.79 3.10
CA SER A 236 2.79 -10.75 2.07
C SER A 236 2.11 -10.05 0.87
N TRP A 237 1.82 -10.79 -0.21
CA TRP A 237 1.18 -10.18 -1.39
C TRP A 237 -0.26 -9.77 -1.09
N GLU A 238 -1.05 -10.64 -0.45
CA GLU A 238 -2.45 -10.37 -0.16
C GLU A 238 -2.60 -9.21 0.84
N GLU A 239 -1.79 -9.19 1.90
CA GLU A 239 -1.73 -8.07 2.85
C GLU A 239 -1.31 -6.76 2.18
N TYR A 240 -0.31 -6.80 1.29
CA TYR A 240 0.17 -5.60 0.59
C TYR A 240 -0.91 -4.98 -0.31
N PHE A 241 -1.63 -5.77 -1.09
CA PHE A 241 -2.68 -5.24 -1.96
C PHE A 241 -3.91 -4.77 -1.18
N MET A 242 -4.24 -5.45 -0.08
CA MET A 242 -5.27 -4.96 0.86
C MET A 242 -4.81 -3.67 1.55
N ALA A 243 -3.55 -3.57 1.97
CA ALA A 243 -2.97 -2.36 2.53
C ALA A 243 -3.03 -1.17 1.55
N VAL A 244 -2.79 -1.40 0.25
CA VAL A 244 -2.98 -0.37 -0.79
C VAL A 244 -4.45 0.06 -0.89
N ALA A 245 -5.40 -0.88 -0.80
CA ALA A 245 -6.83 -0.54 -0.76
C ALA A 245 -7.17 0.32 0.47
N PHE A 246 -6.73 -0.07 1.67
CA PHE A 246 -6.91 0.72 2.90
C PHE A 246 -6.23 2.10 2.86
N LEU A 247 -5.01 2.20 2.34
CA LEU A 247 -4.30 3.47 2.17
C LEU A 247 -5.04 4.39 1.19
N SER A 248 -5.65 3.82 0.16
CA SER A 248 -6.47 4.55 -0.82
C SER A 248 -7.80 5.00 -0.21
N ALA A 249 -8.44 4.17 0.63
CA ALA A 249 -9.64 4.53 1.38
C ALA A 249 -9.44 5.80 2.23
N GLN A 250 -8.24 6.01 2.81
CA GLN A 250 -7.94 7.23 3.57
C GLN A 250 -7.92 8.53 2.75
N ARG A 251 -7.92 8.45 1.41
CA ARG A 251 -8.16 9.60 0.51
C ARG A 251 -9.64 9.98 0.41
N SER A 252 -10.55 9.10 0.80
CA SER A 252 -11.99 9.35 0.67
C SER A 252 -12.41 10.58 1.49
N LYS A 253 -13.18 11.42 0.81
CA LYS A 253 -13.80 12.64 1.29
C LYS A 253 -15.22 12.44 1.80
N ASP A 254 -15.79 11.25 1.64
CA ASP A 254 -17.11 10.93 2.18
C ASP A 254 -17.03 10.87 3.72
N PRO A 255 -17.85 11.65 4.47
CA PRO A 255 -17.85 11.62 5.92
C PRO A 255 -18.25 10.27 6.54
N HIS A 256 -19.03 9.46 5.82
CA HIS A 256 -19.74 8.31 6.39
C HIS A 256 -19.10 6.96 6.01
N SER A 257 -18.48 6.86 4.85
CA SER A 257 -17.85 5.61 4.38
C SER A 257 -16.53 5.87 3.67
N GLN A 258 -15.49 5.12 4.03
CA GLN A 258 -14.18 5.22 3.38
C GLN A 258 -13.85 3.85 2.79
N VAL A 259 -14.09 3.72 1.49
CA VAL A 259 -13.88 2.49 0.72
C VAL A 259 -12.71 2.70 -0.24
N GLY A 260 -11.84 1.70 -0.35
CA GLY A 260 -10.72 1.67 -1.27
C GLY A 260 -10.66 0.36 -2.04
N ALA A 261 -10.05 0.41 -3.23
CA ALA A 261 -9.97 -0.70 -4.17
C ALA A 261 -8.60 -0.73 -4.88
N CYS A 262 -8.07 -1.92 -5.12
CA CYS A 262 -6.78 -2.16 -5.79
C CYS A 262 -6.92 -3.35 -6.75
N ILE A 263 -6.74 -3.12 -8.05
CA ILE A 263 -6.77 -4.14 -9.10
C ILE A 263 -5.34 -4.59 -9.41
N VAL A 264 -5.12 -5.90 -9.50
CA VAL A 264 -3.80 -6.53 -9.62
C VAL A 264 -3.84 -7.64 -10.67
N ASN A 265 -2.84 -7.67 -11.55
CA ASN A 265 -2.69 -8.75 -12.53
C ASN A 265 -1.96 -9.99 -11.96
N GLU A 266 -1.91 -11.06 -12.76
CA GLU A 266 -1.26 -12.33 -12.38
C GLU A 266 0.23 -12.16 -12.05
N GLN A 267 0.91 -11.20 -12.69
CA GLN A 267 2.31 -10.85 -12.45
C GLN A 267 2.50 -9.99 -11.18
N LYS A 268 1.46 -9.85 -10.35
CA LYS A 268 1.46 -9.12 -9.07
C LYS A 268 1.79 -7.62 -9.22
N ARG A 269 1.44 -7.03 -10.37
CA ARG A 269 1.54 -5.58 -10.64
C ARG A 269 0.18 -4.93 -10.44
N ILE A 270 0.18 -3.72 -9.87
CA ILE A 270 -1.03 -2.93 -9.66
C ILE A 270 -1.46 -2.29 -10.99
N VAL A 271 -2.67 -2.62 -11.42
CA VAL A 271 -3.27 -2.18 -12.68
C VAL A 271 -4.17 -0.97 -12.50
N GLY A 272 -4.85 -0.84 -11.37
CA GLY A 272 -5.76 0.27 -11.10
C GLY A 272 -6.01 0.44 -9.62
N ILE A 273 -6.21 1.68 -9.17
CA ILE A 273 -6.49 2.01 -7.78
C ILE A 273 -7.67 2.98 -7.73
N GLY A 274 -8.56 2.78 -6.77
CA GLY A 274 -9.71 3.62 -6.55
C GLY A 274 -10.05 3.80 -5.07
N TYR A 275 -10.82 4.83 -4.80
CA TYR A 275 -11.45 5.11 -3.52
C TYR A 275 -12.79 5.80 -3.78
N ASN A 276 -13.73 5.77 -2.83
CA ASN A 276 -15.01 6.43 -3.02
C ASN A 276 -14.89 7.96 -2.92
N GLY A 277 -15.65 8.68 -3.74
CA GLY A 277 -15.64 10.15 -3.76
C GLY A 277 -16.52 10.70 -4.87
N MET A 278 -16.58 12.03 -5.01
CA MET A 278 -17.34 12.68 -6.08
C MET A 278 -16.67 12.44 -7.45
N PRO A 279 -17.40 12.65 -8.56
CA PRO A 279 -16.84 12.48 -9.90
C PRO A 279 -15.67 13.44 -10.14
N SER A 280 -14.63 12.95 -10.83
CA SER A 280 -13.43 13.73 -11.14
C SER A 280 -13.77 15.02 -11.88
N GLY A 281 -13.32 16.16 -11.33
CA GLY A 281 -13.57 17.50 -11.88
C GLY A 281 -14.73 18.25 -11.23
N CYS A 282 -15.51 17.60 -10.36
CA CYS A 282 -16.45 18.29 -9.48
C CYS A 282 -15.71 18.99 -8.32
N GLU A 283 -16.20 20.15 -7.89
CA GLU A 283 -15.71 20.81 -6.68
C GLU A 283 -16.38 20.19 -5.45
N ASP A 284 -15.67 19.33 -4.72
CA ASP A 284 -16.21 18.52 -3.61
C ASP A 284 -17.01 19.34 -2.57
N HIS A 285 -16.60 20.57 -2.28
CA HIS A 285 -17.27 21.46 -1.32
C HIS A 285 -18.62 22.01 -1.80
N MET A 286 -18.93 21.88 -3.09
CA MET A 286 -20.20 22.24 -3.71
C MET A 286 -21.14 21.05 -3.90
N MET A 287 -20.69 19.84 -3.53
CA MET A 287 -21.42 18.58 -3.75
C MET A 287 -22.18 18.11 -2.50
N PRO A 288 -23.32 17.42 -2.67
CA PRO A 288 -24.08 16.85 -1.56
C PRO A 288 -23.38 15.65 -0.91
N TRP A 289 -22.96 15.80 0.35
CA TRP A 289 -22.38 14.72 1.16
C TRP A 289 -23.37 14.06 2.14
N GLU A 290 -24.63 14.47 2.17
CA GLU A 290 -25.65 13.91 3.07
C GLU A 290 -25.97 12.45 2.69
N ASP A 291 -25.94 11.55 3.67
CA ASP A 291 -26.36 10.15 3.54
C ASP A 291 -27.69 9.96 4.28
N SER A 292 -28.79 10.28 3.60
CA SER A 292 -30.15 10.04 4.11
C SER A 292 -30.84 8.93 3.31
N ASP A 293 -31.89 8.35 3.87
CA ASP A 293 -32.76 7.42 3.14
C ASP A 293 -33.89 8.15 2.38
N GLN A 294 -33.87 9.48 2.36
CA GLN A 294 -34.78 10.28 1.54
C GLN A 294 -34.24 10.34 0.11
N ASP A 295 -35.13 10.07 -0.85
CA ASP A 295 -34.81 10.07 -2.26
C ASP A 295 -34.84 11.51 -2.80
N THR A 296 -33.74 12.24 -2.62
CA THR A 296 -33.62 13.65 -3.00
C THR A 296 -32.31 13.92 -3.73
N ILE A 297 -32.28 15.03 -4.48
CA ILE A 297 -31.08 15.54 -5.16
C ILE A 297 -29.92 15.88 -4.20
N TYR A 298 -30.18 15.93 -2.90
CA TYR A 298 -29.21 16.20 -1.83
C TYR A 298 -28.61 14.92 -1.23
N ASN A 299 -29.06 13.75 -1.68
CA ASN A 299 -28.51 12.47 -1.27
C ASN A 299 -27.22 12.17 -2.05
N LYS A 300 -26.12 11.96 -1.34
CA LYS A 300 -24.80 11.67 -1.94
C LYS A 300 -24.81 10.42 -2.83
N ARG A 301 -25.74 9.47 -2.60
CA ARG A 301 -25.85 8.20 -3.31
C ARG A 301 -26.04 8.36 -4.83
N TYR A 302 -26.49 9.54 -5.27
CA TYR A 302 -26.60 9.92 -6.69
C TYR A 302 -25.27 10.27 -7.36
N TYR A 303 -24.25 10.67 -6.61
CA TYR A 303 -23.04 11.30 -7.13
C TYR A 303 -21.75 10.57 -6.78
N VAL A 304 -21.69 9.92 -5.61
CA VAL A 304 -20.48 9.24 -5.14
C VAL A 304 -20.14 8.07 -6.06
N CYS A 305 -19.03 8.21 -6.78
CA CYS A 305 -18.41 7.10 -7.49
C CYS A 305 -17.77 6.15 -6.47
N HIS A 306 -18.13 4.87 -6.55
CA HIS A 306 -17.58 3.83 -5.69
C HIS A 306 -16.11 3.52 -6.02
N ALA A 307 -15.38 2.94 -5.06
CA ALA A 307 -13.95 2.66 -5.19
C ALA A 307 -13.65 1.69 -6.34
N GLU A 308 -14.50 0.69 -6.56
CA GLU A 308 -14.36 -0.35 -7.58
C GLU A 308 -14.52 0.24 -8.99
N LEU A 309 -15.52 1.10 -9.20
CA LEU A 309 -15.68 1.88 -10.43
C LEU A 309 -14.44 2.72 -10.69
N ASN A 310 -13.99 3.49 -9.69
CA ASN A 310 -12.82 4.34 -9.80
C ASN A 310 -11.53 3.54 -10.09
N ALA A 311 -11.36 2.34 -9.52
CA ALA A 311 -10.22 1.47 -9.81
C ALA A 311 -10.22 0.95 -11.25
N ILE A 312 -11.40 0.63 -11.82
CA ILE A 312 -11.55 0.20 -13.22
C ILE A 312 -11.30 1.38 -14.18
N LEU A 313 -11.79 2.58 -13.86
CA LEU A 313 -11.60 3.79 -14.68
C LEU A 313 -10.16 4.32 -14.65
N ASN A 314 -9.50 4.28 -13.48
CA ASN A 314 -8.12 4.75 -13.29
C ASN A 314 -7.06 3.68 -13.67
N LYS A 315 -7.41 2.71 -14.51
CA LYS A 315 -6.47 1.65 -14.90
C LYS A 315 -5.30 2.20 -15.73
N ASN A 316 -4.10 1.77 -15.39
CA ASN A 316 -2.85 2.06 -16.12
C ASN A 316 -2.52 1.00 -17.20
N SER A 317 -3.32 -0.08 -17.29
CA SER A 317 -3.29 -1.10 -18.34
C SER A 317 -4.39 -0.88 -19.37
N SER A 318 -4.20 -1.37 -20.60
CA SER A 318 -5.28 -1.47 -21.59
C SER A 318 -6.44 -2.35 -21.10
N ASP A 319 -6.15 -3.37 -20.28
CA ASP A 319 -7.11 -4.39 -19.87
C ASP A 319 -7.00 -4.76 -18.37
N VAL A 320 -8.13 -5.18 -17.81
CA VAL A 320 -8.30 -5.72 -16.43
C VAL A 320 -8.90 -7.12 -16.42
N ARG A 321 -9.21 -7.73 -17.58
CA ARG A 321 -9.67 -9.11 -17.67
C ARG A 321 -8.66 -10.06 -17.01
N GLY A 322 -9.18 -11.06 -16.28
CA GLY A 322 -8.36 -12.01 -15.53
C GLY A 322 -7.76 -11.48 -14.23
N CYS A 323 -7.74 -10.16 -14.00
CA CYS A 323 -7.16 -9.57 -12.78
C CYS A 323 -7.96 -9.94 -11.52
N SER A 324 -7.31 -9.77 -10.37
CA SER A 324 -7.95 -9.80 -9.04
C SER A 324 -8.20 -8.37 -8.55
N ILE A 325 -9.31 -8.13 -7.86
CA ILE A 325 -9.59 -6.85 -7.18
C ILE A 325 -9.64 -7.06 -5.67
N TYR A 326 -8.88 -6.23 -4.94
CA TYR A 326 -8.87 -6.13 -3.48
C TYR A 326 -9.71 -4.92 -3.09
N VAL A 327 -10.69 -5.10 -2.20
CA VAL A 327 -11.60 -4.03 -1.75
C VAL A 327 -11.76 -4.02 -0.24
N THR A 328 -11.86 -2.83 0.37
CA THR A 328 -12.04 -2.71 1.82
C THR A 328 -13.47 -2.98 2.30
N LEU A 329 -14.43 -3.06 1.37
CA LEU A 329 -15.85 -3.38 1.61
C LEU A 329 -16.34 -4.34 0.53
N PHE A 330 -17.32 -5.20 0.83
CA PHE A 330 -17.92 -6.09 -0.16
C PHE A 330 -18.67 -5.28 -1.26
N PRO A 331 -18.48 -5.58 -2.57
CA PRO A 331 -19.08 -4.79 -3.63
C PRO A 331 -20.61 -4.75 -3.63
N CYS A 332 -21.19 -3.58 -3.92
CA CYS A 332 -22.63 -3.43 -4.14
C CYS A 332 -23.07 -4.05 -5.48
N ASN A 333 -24.38 -4.15 -5.73
CA ASN A 333 -24.93 -4.72 -6.97
C ASN A 333 -24.36 -4.08 -8.24
N GLU A 334 -24.31 -2.74 -8.30
CA GLU A 334 -23.76 -2.03 -9.46
C GLU A 334 -22.24 -2.25 -9.63
N CYS A 335 -21.49 -2.28 -8.53
CA CYS A 335 -20.05 -2.59 -8.58
C CYS A 335 -19.80 -4.05 -8.99
N ALA A 336 -20.62 -4.99 -8.54
CA ALA A 336 -20.55 -6.39 -8.95
C ALA A 336 -20.80 -6.56 -10.46
N LYS A 337 -21.82 -5.89 -11.01
CA LYS A 337 -22.07 -5.85 -12.47
C LYS A 337 -20.85 -5.30 -13.22
N LEU A 338 -20.26 -4.20 -12.75
CA LEU A 338 -19.08 -3.58 -13.37
C LEU A 338 -17.85 -4.51 -13.33
N ILE A 339 -17.58 -5.15 -12.20
CA ILE A 339 -16.48 -6.12 -12.01
C ILE A 339 -16.62 -7.29 -12.98
N VAL A 340 -17.83 -7.88 -13.07
CA VAL A 340 -18.14 -8.97 -14.00
C VAL A 340 -18.01 -8.53 -15.45
N GLN A 341 -18.56 -7.37 -15.81
CA GLN A 341 -18.51 -6.85 -17.18
C GLN A 341 -17.09 -6.45 -17.63
N ALA A 342 -16.24 -6.06 -16.69
CA ALA A 342 -14.81 -5.84 -16.90
C ALA A 342 -13.99 -7.15 -16.98
N GLY A 343 -14.60 -8.30 -16.65
CA GLY A 343 -13.97 -9.63 -16.68
C GLY A 343 -12.91 -9.85 -15.61
N ILE A 344 -12.99 -9.13 -14.48
CA ILE A 344 -12.16 -9.37 -13.30
C ILE A 344 -12.55 -10.74 -12.71
N SER A 345 -11.57 -11.61 -12.50
CA SER A 345 -11.79 -13.05 -12.23
C SER A 345 -12.01 -13.37 -10.76
N ARG A 346 -11.51 -12.51 -9.86
CA ARG A 346 -11.46 -12.76 -8.41
C ARG A 346 -11.68 -11.48 -7.62
N VAL A 347 -12.57 -11.53 -6.64
CA VAL A 347 -12.80 -10.47 -5.65
C VAL A 347 -12.26 -10.94 -4.31
N ILE A 348 -11.33 -10.18 -3.74
CA ILE A 348 -10.84 -10.31 -2.37
C ILE A 348 -11.37 -9.11 -1.62
N TYR A 349 -12.15 -9.32 -0.56
CA TYR A 349 -12.70 -8.22 0.23
C TYR A 349 -12.31 -8.36 1.69
N TYR A 350 -12.14 -7.22 2.35
CA TYR A 350 -11.95 -7.22 3.80
C TYR A 350 -13.30 -7.52 4.49
N SER A 351 -13.32 -8.59 5.28
CA SER A 351 -14.51 -9.06 5.99
C SER A 351 -14.20 -9.12 7.48
N TYR A 352 -14.73 -8.17 8.25
CA TYR A 352 -14.66 -8.27 9.71
C TYR A 352 -15.66 -9.32 10.19
N LEU A 353 -15.17 -10.54 10.44
CA LEU A 353 -15.93 -11.51 11.22
C LEU A 353 -15.96 -11.02 12.67
N GLN A 354 -17.09 -10.43 13.09
CA GLN A 354 -17.34 -10.25 14.52
C GLN A 354 -17.31 -11.63 15.19
N PRO A 355 -16.68 -11.78 16.38
CA PRO A 355 -16.93 -12.92 17.25
C PRO A 355 -18.43 -13.01 17.50
N GLN A 356 -19.08 -14.00 16.90
CA GLN A 356 -20.53 -13.95 16.71
C GLN A 356 -21.30 -14.20 18.01
N LEU A 357 -22.20 -13.29 18.36
CA LEU A 357 -23.27 -13.61 19.32
C LEU A 357 -24.21 -14.64 18.68
N PRO A 358 -24.59 -15.73 19.39
CA PRO A 358 -25.27 -16.89 18.79
C PRO A 358 -26.55 -16.59 17.98
N GLN A 359 -27.25 -15.49 18.31
CA GLN A 359 -28.51 -15.11 17.65
C GLN A 359 -28.33 -14.68 16.18
N GLN A 360 -27.13 -14.23 15.75
CA GLN A 360 -26.90 -13.82 14.37
C GLN A 360 -26.64 -15.00 13.40
N GLN A 361 -26.28 -16.18 13.92
CA GLN A 361 -25.97 -17.36 13.11
C GLN A 361 -27.19 -17.86 12.30
N HIS A 362 -28.40 -17.76 12.87
CA HIS A 362 -29.63 -18.22 12.21
C HIS A 362 -30.01 -17.35 11.01
N LEU A 363 -29.83 -16.03 11.11
CA LEU A 363 -30.06 -15.10 10.00
C LEU A 363 -29.00 -15.28 8.90
N GLN A 364 -27.74 -15.54 9.26
CA GLN A 364 -26.70 -15.83 8.28
C GLN A 364 -26.92 -17.17 7.56
N GLN A 365 -27.38 -18.23 8.22
CA GLN A 365 -27.71 -19.50 7.52
C GLN A 365 -28.79 -19.31 6.45
N GLN A 366 -29.83 -18.53 6.73
CA GLN A 366 -30.89 -18.22 5.76
C GLN A 366 -30.40 -17.31 4.61
N GLN A 367 -29.44 -16.42 4.86
CA GLN A 367 -28.82 -15.59 3.82
C GLN A 367 -27.77 -16.36 3.01
N GLN A 368 -27.06 -17.32 3.62
CA GLN A 368 -26.08 -18.17 2.96
C GLN A 368 -26.76 -19.13 1.98
N GLN A 369 -27.86 -19.78 2.40
CA GLN A 369 -28.69 -20.59 1.49
C GLN A 369 -29.23 -19.79 0.29
N LYS A 370 -29.44 -18.47 0.42
CA LYS A 370 -29.78 -17.59 -0.72
C LYS A 370 -28.57 -17.19 -1.57
N ARG A 371 -27.36 -17.14 -0.99
CA ARG A 371 -26.09 -16.82 -1.70
C ARG A 371 -25.60 -18.01 -2.53
N ASP A 372 -25.72 -19.22 -2.01
CA ASP A 372 -25.27 -20.44 -2.68
C ASP A 372 -26.06 -20.71 -3.99
N CYS A 373 -27.27 -20.14 -4.12
CA CYS A 373 -28.06 -20.16 -5.37
C CYS A 373 -27.56 -19.19 -6.47
N ILE A 374 -26.58 -18.31 -6.20
CA ILE A 374 -26.15 -17.23 -7.11
C ILE A 374 -24.68 -17.41 -7.57
N ALA A 375 -23.88 -18.19 -6.85
CA ALA A 375 -22.46 -18.35 -7.13
C ALA A 375 -22.14 -19.49 -8.11
N THR A 376 -22.14 -19.21 -9.42
CA THR A 376 -21.70 -20.18 -10.45
C THR A 376 -20.57 -19.72 -11.37
N THR A 377 -19.98 -18.53 -11.18
CA THR A 377 -18.92 -18.00 -12.08
C THR A 377 -17.81 -17.16 -11.43
N ALA A 378 -17.75 -17.00 -10.10
CA ALA A 378 -16.64 -16.30 -9.44
C ALA A 378 -16.21 -16.99 -8.14
N SER A 379 -14.91 -17.27 -8.00
CA SER A 379 -14.34 -17.84 -6.77
C SER A 379 -14.19 -16.75 -5.70
N LEU A 380 -15.12 -16.72 -4.74
CA LEU A 380 -15.03 -15.86 -3.57
C LEU A 380 -13.94 -16.37 -2.61
N VAL A 381 -13.00 -15.52 -2.23
CA VAL A 381 -11.97 -15.87 -1.23
C VAL A 381 -12.06 -14.90 -0.05
N LEU A 382 -12.40 -15.44 1.12
CA LEU A 382 -12.39 -14.74 2.39
C LEU A 382 -10.94 -14.61 2.90
N PHE A 383 -10.60 -13.44 3.44
CA PHE A 383 -9.34 -13.21 4.15
C PHE A 383 -9.60 -13.27 5.66
N ASP A 384 -9.07 -14.29 6.33
CA ASP A 384 -9.24 -14.51 7.77
C ASP A 384 -7.97 -14.13 8.55
N LYS A 385 -8.14 -13.64 9.78
CA LYS A 385 -7.17 -12.86 10.54
C LYS A 385 -6.51 -13.59 11.71
N ALA A 386 -6.70 -14.91 11.81
CA ALA A 386 -6.39 -15.70 13.00
C ALA A 386 -4.89 -15.88 13.36
N LYS A 387 -3.93 -15.26 12.66
CA LYS A 387 -2.48 -15.39 12.94
C LYS A 387 -1.67 -14.10 12.72
N VAL A 388 -1.95 -13.07 13.51
CA VAL A 388 -1.01 -11.94 13.69
C VAL A 388 -0.87 -11.61 15.18
N GLN A 389 0.16 -12.18 15.81
CA GLN A 389 0.68 -11.67 17.09
C GLN A 389 1.87 -10.75 16.80
N PHE A 390 1.73 -9.46 17.07
CA PHE A 390 2.88 -8.56 17.20
C PHE A 390 3.19 -8.35 18.67
N VAL A 391 4.24 -9.00 19.15
CA VAL A 391 4.84 -8.71 20.46
C VAL A 391 5.77 -7.51 20.30
N ASN A 392 5.69 -6.56 21.23
CA ASN A 392 6.49 -5.33 21.25
C ASN A 392 8.00 -5.61 21.35
N TYR A 393 8.80 -4.69 20.80
CA TYR A 393 10.11 -4.38 21.35
C TYR A 393 10.32 -2.86 21.51
N LYS A 394 10.90 -2.52 22.67
CA LYS A 394 11.59 -1.28 22.97
C LYS A 394 13.09 -1.58 22.98
#